data_AF-D2S1Z7-F1
#
_entry.id   AF-D2S1Z7-F1
#
_cell.length_a   1.000
_cell.length_b   1.000
_cell.length_c   1.000
_cell.angle_alpha   90.00
_cell.angle_beta   90.00
_cell.angle_gamma   90.00
#
_symmetry.space_group_name_H-M   'P 1'
#
loop_
_entity.id
_entity.type
_entity.pdbx_description
1 polymer ?
#
loop_
_entity_poly.entity_id
_entity_poly.type
_entity_poly.pdbx_seq_one_letter_code
_entity_poly.pdbx_strand_id
1 'polypeptide(L)'
;MERNDERWMNVDEVTRLVDAGWEIASHTATHVALTSFDLVEDVSPGDNRIYPEGRGQHGFLLGDPIEVTDGEKLVQRTVVESDDDDIGRYLELDEPINTAFTAEETVERYTEPFVHKQLADSQKALAEFGPTTFLAPHNVIDDRHLDIVREYYEGVLNVNSGTPVNDIPFDPFDTNRAYFAEHVDRDQVYADLTQIAEENVYGVLGAHTHREEVTQDRIAETLEWCNELGIEAITFEEAISRNAGE
;
A
#
# COMPACT_ATOMS: atom_id res chain seq x y z
N MET A 1 -20.47 -4.77 -8.77
CA MET A 1 -20.77 -3.41 -8.26
C MET A 1 -21.59 -3.54 -6.99
N GLU A 2 -20.95 -3.93 -5.89
CA GLU A 2 -21.58 -4.00 -4.57
C GLU A 2 -21.34 -2.66 -3.87
N ARG A 3 -22.35 -1.78 -3.93
CA ARG A 3 -22.39 -0.50 -3.21
C ARG A 3 -23.36 -0.66 -2.04
N ASN A 4 -22.90 -1.27 -0.94
CA ASN A 4 -23.46 -1.18 0.42
C ASN A 4 -22.77 -2.21 1.32
N ASP A 5 -21.47 -2.04 1.53
CA ASP A 5 -20.79 -2.66 2.66
C ASP A 5 -20.51 -1.55 3.68
N GLU A 6 -21.01 -1.71 4.91
CA GLU A 6 -20.80 -0.82 6.08
C GLU A 6 -19.32 -0.78 6.54
N ARG A 7 -18.37 -1.08 5.64
CA ARG A 7 -16.94 -1.29 5.94
C ARG A 7 -16.07 -0.08 5.62
N TRP A 8 -16.61 0.97 4.99
CA TRP A 8 -15.85 2.13 4.52
C TRP A 8 -16.49 3.42 5.01
N MET A 9 -15.66 4.43 5.27
CA MET A 9 -16.14 5.76 5.65
C MET A 9 -16.79 6.47 4.46
N ASN A 10 -17.88 7.19 4.73
CA ASN A 10 -18.43 8.15 3.78
C ASN A 10 -17.77 9.53 3.93
N VAL A 11 -18.08 10.46 3.01
CA VAL A 11 -17.49 11.82 2.98
C VAL A 11 -17.74 12.59 4.29
N ASP A 12 -18.91 12.46 4.92
CA ASP A 12 -19.22 13.14 6.18
C ASP A 12 -18.42 12.58 7.37
N GLU A 13 -18.04 11.31 7.31
CA GLU A 13 -17.16 10.67 8.30
C GLU A 13 -15.71 11.14 8.12
N VAL A 14 -15.22 11.19 6.89
CA VAL A 14 -13.89 11.73 6.56
C VAL A 14 -13.79 13.21 6.97
N THR A 15 -14.81 14.01 6.65
CA THR A 15 -14.86 15.43 7.03
C THR A 15 -14.76 15.61 8.55
N ARG A 16 -15.43 14.77 9.34
CA ARG A 16 -15.34 14.81 10.82
C ARG A 16 -13.94 14.50 11.33
N LEU A 17 -13.19 13.62 10.65
CA LEU A 17 -11.79 13.35 11.00
C LEU A 17 -10.90 14.56 10.68
N VAL A 18 -11.05 15.14 9.50
CA VAL A 18 -10.31 16.35 9.10
C VAL A 18 -10.59 17.51 10.05
N ASP A 19 -11.85 17.77 10.40
CA ASP A 19 -12.24 18.80 11.38
C ASP A 19 -11.65 18.55 12.78
N ALA A 20 -11.34 17.29 13.10
CA ALA A 20 -10.68 16.89 14.34
C ALA A 20 -9.15 16.89 14.25
N GLY A 21 -8.57 17.33 13.12
CA GLY A 21 -7.13 17.44 12.91
C GLY A 21 -6.45 16.19 12.37
N TRP A 22 -7.21 15.21 11.88
CA TRP A 22 -6.63 14.03 11.23
C TRP A 22 -6.21 14.34 9.80
N GLU A 23 -5.04 13.83 9.44
CA GLU A 23 -4.55 13.78 8.07
C GLU A 23 -5.30 12.72 7.25
N ILE A 24 -5.51 12.99 5.95
CA ILE A 24 -6.04 12.04 4.99
C ILE A 24 -4.94 11.64 4.02
N ALA A 25 -4.55 10.36 4.04
CA ALA A 25 -3.63 9.78 3.09
C ALA A 25 -4.37 9.13 1.91
N SER A 26 -3.79 9.21 0.72
CA SER A 26 -4.29 8.52 -0.47
C SER A 26 -3.99 7.01 -0.41
N HIS A 27 -4.90 6.18 -0.91
CA HIS A 27 -4.76 4.70 -0.92
C HIS A 27 -5.06 4.09 -2.29
N THR A 28 -4.77 4.85 -3.37
CA THR A 28 -5.23 4.63 -4.77
C THR A 28 -6.75 4.73 -4.95
N ALA A 29 -7.21 4.99 -6.18
CA ALA A 29 -8.63 5.18 -6.45
C ALA A 29 -9.44 3.88 -6.34
N THR A 30 -8.84 2.73 -6.68
CA THR A 30 -9.53 1.43 -6.67
C THR A 30 -8.82 0.36 -5.84
N HIS A 31 -8.01 0.77 -4.85
CA HIS A 31 -7.31 -0.11 -3.91
C HIS A 31 -6.41 -1.15 -4.62
N VAL A 32 -5.66 -0.71 -5.63
CA VAL A 32 -4.74 -1.57 -6.39
C VAL A 32 -3.36 -1.58 -5.74
N ALA A 33 -2.74 -2.74 -5.65
CA ALA A 33 -1.34 -2.82 -5.19
C ALA A 33 -0.40 -2.21 -6.24
N LEU A 34 0.68 -1.59 -5.77
CA LEU A 34 1.64 -0.88 -6.60
C LEU A 34 3.00 -1.58 -6.58
N THR A 35 3.01 -2.85 -6.98
CA THR A 35 4.23 -3.67 -7.00
C THR A 35 4.24 -4.57 -8.22
N SER A 36 5.40 -5.18 -8.47
CA SER A 36 5.57 -6.24 -9.45
C SER A 36 5.47 -7.61 -8.78
N PHE A 37 5.01 -8.61 -9.52
CA PHE A 37 4.89 -10.00 -9.08
C PHE A 37 5.66 -10.91 -10.03
N ASP A 38 6.57 -11.70 -9.48
CA ASP A 38 7.28 -12.72 -10.25
C ASP A 38 6.30 -13.74 -10.81
N LEU A 39 6.60 -14.27 -11.99
CA LEU A 39 5.84 -15.40 -12.53
C LEU A 39 6.29 -16.71 -11.86
N VAL A 40 5.34 -17.63 -11.67
CA VAL A 40 5.62 -18.98 -11.16
C VAL A 40 5.84 -20.01 -12.26
N GLU A 41 5.45 -19.70 -13.50
CA GLU A 41 5.61 -20.56 -14.67
C GLU A 41 6.09 -19.76 -15.87
N ASP A 42 6.86 -20.43 -16.75
CA ASP A 42 7.32 -19.87 -18.01
C ASP A 42 6.12 -19.55 -18.91
N VAL A 43 6.25 -18.50 -19.72
CA VAL A 43 5.21 -18.13 -20.70
C VAL A 43 5.71 -18.43 -22.11
N SER A 44 4.94 -19.22 -22.84
CA SER A 44 5.18 -19.56 -24.24
C SER A 44 4.37 -18.65 -25.19
N PRO A 45 4.87 -18.40 -26.41
CA PRO A 45 4.08 -17.74 -27.43
C PRO A 45 2.81 -18.54 -27.75
N GLY A 46 1.65 -17.88 -27.66
CA GLY A 46 0.33 -18.49 -27.82
C GLY A 46 -0.41 -18.71 -26.50
N ASP A 47 0.27 -18.56 -25.36
CA ASP A 47 -0.38 -18.67 -24.06
C ASP A 47 -1.28 -17.46 -23.81
N ASN A 48 -2.50 -17.71 -23.34
CA ASN A 48 -3.45 -16.69 -22.93
C ASN A 48 -3.57 -16.58 -21.40
N ARG A 49 -2.75 -17.33 -20.67
CA ARG A 49 -2.73 -17.36 -19.20
C ARG A 49 -1.32 -17.12 -18.69
N ILE A 50 -1.22 -16.38 -17.60
CA ILE A 50 0.01 -16.19 -16.85
C ILE A 50 -0.27 -16.43 -15.38
N TYR A 51 0.76 -16.84 -14.64
CA TYR A 51 0.67 -17.25 -13.25
C TYR A 51 1.61 -16.39 -12.41
N PRO A 52 1.19 -15.22 -11.93
CA PRO A 52 1.98 -14.44 -10.98
C PRO A 52 1.94 -15.06 -9.57
N GLU A 53 3.00 -14.92 -8.77
CA GLU A 53 3.12 -15.49 -7.41
C GLU A 53 2.00 -15.02 -6.46
N GLY A 54 1.32 -13.92 -6.79
CA GLY A 54 -0.01 -13.59 -6.27
C GLY A 54 -0.14 -13.63 -4.74
N ARG A 55 0.51 -12.70 -4.03
CA ARG A 55 0.20 -12.46 -2.61
C ARG A 55 -1.10 -11.64 -2.50
N GLY A 56 -2.26 -12.29 -2.37
CA GLY A 56 -3.52 -11.55 -2.15
C GLY A 56 -3.98 -10.71 -3.36
N GLN A 57 -4.82 -9.69 -3.13
CA GLN A 57 -5.73 -9.05 -4.12
C GLN A 57 -5.10 -8.23 -5.27
N HIS A 58 -3.89 -8.55 -5.76
CA HIS A 58 -3.28 -7.85 -6.90
C HIS A 58 -3.60 -8.49 -8.25
N GLY A 59 -3.99 -7.72 -9.26
CA GLY A 59 -4.08 -8.15 -10.67
C GLY A 59 -5.37 -8.86 -11.09
N PHE A 60 -6.25 -9.19 -10.15
CA PHE A 60 -7.52 -9.92 -10.41
C PHE A 60 -8.71 -9.00 -10.70
N LEU A 61 -8.45 -7.71 -10.94
CA LEU A 61 -9.48 -6.76 -11.34
C LEU A 61 -9.65 -6.82 -12.85
N LEU A 62 -10.78 -7.37 -13.27
CA LEU A 62 -11.10 -7.52 -14.69
C LEU A 62 -11.17 -6.15 -15.37
N GLY A 63 -10.53 -6.06 -16.54
CA GLY A 63 -10.48 -4.86 -17.37
C GLY A 63 -9.25 -3.98 -17.13
N ASP A 64 -8.42 -4.28 -16.15
CA ASP A 64 -7.21 -3.50 -15.88
C ASP A 64 -6.05 -3.91 -16.82
N PRO A 65 -5.26 -2.94 -17.31
CA PRO A 65 -4.12 -3.21 -18.18
C PRO A 65 -2.87 -3.57 -17.38
N ILE A 66 -2.27 -4.69 -17.73
CA ILE A 66 -1.02 -5.18 -17.17
C ILE A 66 0.09 -5.18 -18.21
N GLU A 67 1.33 -5.27 -17.75
CA GLU A 67 2.49 -5.57 -18.55
C GLU A 67 3.24 -6.78 -17.99
N VAL A 68 3.69 -7.64 -18.89
CA VAL A 68 4.58 -8.78 -18.62
C VAL A 68 5.95 -8.43 -19.20
N THR A 69 6.99 -8.45 -18.37
CA THR A 69 8.31 -7.94 -18.76
C THR A 69 9.46 -8.66 -18.06
N ASP A 70 10.53 -8.94 -18.81
CA ASP A 70 11.83 -9.42 -18.31
C ASP A 70 12.88 -8.28 -18.21
N GLY A 71 12.46 -7.05 -18.52
CA GLY A 71 13.30 -5.86 -18.56
C GLY A 71 13.89 -5.56 -19.94
N GLU A 72 13.95 -6.55 -20.84
CA GLU A 72 14.35 -6.37 -22.24
C GLU A 72 13.14 -6.38 -23.19
N LYS A 73 12.16 -7.25 -22.91
CA LYS A 73 10.93 -7.45 -23.65
C LYS A 73 9.74 -7.08 -22.79
N LEU A 74 8.71 -6.54 -23.43
CA LEU A 74 7.50 -6.09 -22.75
C LEU A 74 6.28 -6.41 -23.62
N VAL A 75 5.25 -6.99 -22.99
CA VAL A 75 3.96 -7.27 -23.60
C VAL A 75 2.86 -6.70 -22.71
N GLN A 76 1.99 -5.85 -23.26
CA GLN A 76 0.83 -5.31 -22.54
C GLN A 76 -0.43 -6.09 -22.88
N ARG A 77 -1.24 -6.40 -21.87
CA ARG A 77 -2.51 -7.13 -22.02
C ARG A 77 -3.56 -6.60 -21.06
N THR A 78 -4.81 -6.93 -21.35
CA THR A 78 -5.92 -6.65 -20.45
C THR A 78 -6.34 -7.95 -19.77
N VAL A 79 -6.53 -7.92 -18.45
CA VAL A 79 -7.07 -9.07 -17.72
C VAL A 79 -8.56 -9.19 -18.00
N VAL A 80 -9.01 -10.33 -18.53
CA VAL A 80 -10.43 -10.58 -18.87
C VAL A 80 -11.10 -11.57 -17.94
N GLU A 81 -10.32 -12.47 -17.34
CA GLU A 81 -10.76 -13.44 -16.35
C GLU A 81 -9.59 -13.77 -15.42
N SER A 82 -9.92 -14.34 -14.27
CA SER A 82 -8.92 -14.77 -13.31
C SER A 82 -9.51 -15.84 -12.40
N ASP A 83 -8.79 -16.92 -12.15
CA ASP A 83 -9.26 -18.07 -11.37
C ASP A 83 -8.05 -18.84 -10.81
N ASP A 84 -8.29 -20.01 -10.25
CA ASP A 84 -7.28 -20.91 -9.70
C ASP A 84 -7.33 -22.29 -10.41
N ASP A 85 -6.17 -22.86 -10.73
CA ASP A 85 -6.03 -24.23 -11.23
C ASP A 85 -4.97 -25.04 -10.46
N ASP A 86 -4.51 -26.18 -11.01
CA ASP A 86 -3.53 -27.07 -10.39
C ASP A 86 -2.10 -26.52 -10.36
N ILE A 87 -1.79 -25.52 -11.19
CA ILE A 87 -0.54 -24.75 -11.13
C ILE A 87 -0.66 -23.68 -10.05
N GLY A 88 -1.81 -22.99 -10.03
CA GLY A 88 -2.13 -21.98 -9.03
C GLY A 88 -3.05 -20.91 -9.58
N ARG A 89 -2.94 -19.72 -9.02
CA ARG A 89 -3.77 -18.59 -9.39
C ARG A 89 -3.29 -17.98 -10.71
N TYR A 90 -4.20 -17.73 -11.64
CA TYR A 90 -3.86 -17.24 -12.98
C TYR A 90 -4.67 -16.01 -13.40
N LEU A 91 -4.09 -15.26 -14.34
CA LEU A 91 -4.75 -14.19 -15.09
C LEU A 91 -4.96 -14.66 -16.53
N GLU A 92 -6.20 -14.61 -17.01
CA GLU A 92 -6.51 -14.82 -18.42
C GLU A 92 -6.54 -13.49 -19.16
N LEU A 93 -5.85 -13.46 -20.29
CA LEU A 93 -5.55 -12.26 -21.06
C LEU A 93 -6.49 -12.13 -22.27
N ASP A 94 -6.81 -10.90 -22.65
CA ASP A 94 -7.62 -10.58 -23.83
C ASP A 94 -7.03 -11.13 -25.14
N GLU A 95 -5.70 -11.13 -25.24
CA GLU A 95 -4.96 -11.68 -26.37
C GLU A 95 -3.80 -12.58 -25.92
N PRO A 96 -3.46 -13.64 -26.67
CA PRO A 96 -2.30 -14.48 -26.37
C PRO A 96 -0.99 -13.68 -26.33
N ILE A 97 -0.07 -14.07 -25.44
CA ILE A 97 1.29 -13.55 -25.44
C ILE A 97 2.01 -14.03 -26.71
N ASN A 98 2.70 -13.13 -27.40
CA ASN A 98 3.39 -13.42 -28.66
C ASN A 98 4.91 -13.61 -28.50
N THR A 99 5.38 -13.59 -27.25
CA THR A 99 6.79 -13.57 -26.84
C THR A 99 7.00 -14.60 -25.75
N ALA A 100 8.17 -15.26 -25.73
CA ALA A 100 8.51 -16.19 -24.66
C ALA A 100 9.14 -15.46 -23.47
N PHE A 101 8.79 -15.87 -22.27
CA PHE A 101 9.30 -15.35 -21.00
C PHE A 101 9.68 -16.50 -20.06
N THR A 102 10.79 -16.33 -19.36
CA THR A 102 11.28 -17.23 -18.30
C THR A 102 10.75 -16.73 -16.95
N ALA A 103 10.15 -17.62 -16.16
CA ALA A 103 9.47 -17.26 -14.92
C ALA A 103 10.38 -16.49 -13.95
N GLU A 104 11.60 -16.99 -13.76
CA GLU A 104 12.60 -16.45 -12.83
C GLU A 104 13.09 -15.03 -13.15
N GLU A 105 12.88 -14.56 -14.39
CA GLU A 105 13.35 -13.26 -14.87
C GLU A 105 12.19 -12.31 -15.20
N THR A 106 10.94 -12.77 -15.08
CA THR A 106 9.77 -12.08 -15.60
C THR A 106 8.81 -11.69 -14.49
N VAL A 107 8.33 -10.46 -14.57
CA VAL A 107 7.29 -9.95 -13.68
C VAL A 107 6.03 -9.56 -14.43
N GLU A 108 4.90 -9.70 -13.75
CA GLU A 108 3.64 -9.03 -14.04
C GLU A 108 3.51 -7.78 -13.17
N ARG A 109 3.01 -6.70 -13.75
CA ARG A 109 2.65 -5.47 -13.01
C ARG A 109 1.67 -4.63 -13.81
N TYR A 110 1.05 -3.65 -13.15
CA TYR A 110 0.28 -2.65 -13.87
C TYR A 110 1.14 -1.76 -14.77
N THR A 111 0.55 -1.34 -15.89
CA THR A 111 1.16 -0.35 -16.78
C THR A 111 1.33 1.00 -16.08
N GLU A 112 2.41 1.72 -16.37
CA GLU A 112 2.67 3.05 -15.81
C GLU A 112 1.51 4.04 -16.06
N PRO A 113 0.91 4.16 -17.27
CA PRO A 113 -0.26 5.02 -17.47
C PRO A 113 -1.45 4.69 -16.57
N PHE A 114 -1.64 3.41 -16.24
CA PHE A 114 -2.69 3.00 -15.32
C PHE A 114 -2.38 3.42 -13.89
N VAL A 115 -1.13 3.25 -13.43
CA VAL A 115 -0.68 3.71 -12.11
C VAL A 115 -0.88 5.22 -11.98
N HIS A 116 -0.41 6.02 -12.95
CA HIS A 116 -0.65 7.47 -12.95
C HIS A 116 -2.13 7.82 -12.87
N LYS A 117 -2.98 7.11 -13.63
CA LYS A 117 -4.42 7.31 -13.58
C LYS A 117 -4.99 7.02 -12.19
N GLN A 118 -4.57 5.93 -11.55
CA GLN A 118 -5.01 5.54 -10.20
C GLN A 118 -4.65 6.58 -9.14
N LEU A 119 -3.44 7.15 -9.22
CA LEU A 119 -3.00 8.20 -8.30
C LEU A 119 -3.72 9.52 -8.57
N ALA A 120 -3.85 9.93 -9.84
CA ALA A 120 -4.52 11.16 -10.24
C ALA A 120 -6.03 11.13 -9.91
N ASP A 121 -6.70 10.00 -10.15
CA ASP A 121 -8.12 9.85 -9.82
C ASP A 121 -8.33 9.86 -8.29
N SER A 122 -7.40 9.29 -7.51
CA SER A 122 -7.43 9.35 -6.04
C SER A 122 -7.30 10.80 -5.54
N GLN A 123 -6.29 11.55 -6.02
CA GLN A 123 -6.14 12.96 -5.69
C GLN A 123 -7.38 13.78 -6.06
N LYS A 124 -7.95 13.53 -7.24
CA LYS A 124 -9.17 14.21 -7.67
C LYS A 124 -10.36 13.90 -6.77
N ALA A 125 -10.52 12.64 -6.34
CA ALA A 125 -11.59 12.23 -5.45
C ALA A 125 -11.44 12.84 -4.05
N LEU A 126 -10.21 13.05 -3.60
CA LEU A 126 -9.86 13.59 -2.29
C LEU A 126 -9.50 15.08 -2.31
N ALA A 127 -9.72 15.78 -3.43
CA ALA A 127 -9.20 17.13 -3.65
C ALA A 127 -9.68 18.15 -2.60
N GLU A 128 -10.86 17.94 -2.00
CA GLU A 128 -11.36 18.80 -0.92
C GLU A 128 -10.61 18.64 0.39
N PHE A 129 -9.96 17.49 0.60
CA PHE A 129 -9.14 17.17 1.77
C PHE A 129 -7.64 17.41 1.54
N GLY A 130 -7.22 17.56 0.28
CA GLY A 130 -5.85 17.91 -0.09
C GLY A 130 -4.78 16.90 0.38
N PRO A 131 -4.91 15.59 0.08
CA PRO A 131 -3.96 14.60 0.58
C PRO A 131 -2.56 14.84 0.00
N THR A 132 -1.57 15.00 0.87
CA THR A 132 -0.16 15.11 0.45
C THR A 132 0.61 13.80 0.64
N THR A 133 0.05 12.81 1.32
CA THR A 133 0.74 11.56 1.67
C THR A 133 0.04 10.33 1.09
N PHE A 134 0.75 9.20 1.04
CA PHE A 134 0.29 7.97 0.43
C PHE A 134 0.47 6.76 1.33
N LEU A 135 -0.57 5.92 1.43
CA LEU A 135 -0.50 4.60 2.02
C LEU A 135 -0.53 3.58 0.88
N ALA A 136 0.48 2.72 0.76
CA ALA A 136 0.50 1.69 -0.27
C ALA A 136 -0.52 0.58 0.05
N PRO A 137 -1.49 0.29 -0.86
CA PRO A 137 -2.41 -0.83 -0.70
C PRO A 137 -1.68 -2.15 -0.49
N HIS A 138 -2.25 -2.99 0.37
CA HIS A 138 -1.70 -4.31 0.70
C HIS A 138 -0.29 -4.31 1.32
N ASN A 139 0.22 -3.15 1.73
CA ASN A 139 1.60 -2.99 2.25
C ASN A 139 2.66 -3.44 1.25
N VAL A 140 2.42 -3.18 -0.03
CA VAL A 140 3.38 -3.47 -1.09
C VAL A 140 3.56 -2.26 -1.98
N ILE A 141 4.82 -1.87 -2.15
CA ILE A 141 5.26 -0.91 -3.15
C ILE A 141 6.69 -1.28 -3.56
N ASP A 142 6.98 -1.27 -4.86
CA ASP A 142 8.35 -1.45 -5.36
C ASP A 142 8.99 -0.11 -5.77
N ASP A 143 10.30 -0.10 -5.99
CA ASP A 143 11.07 1.12 -6.32
C ASP A 143 10.52 1.86 -7.55
N ARG A 144 10.06 1.12 -8.58
CA ARG A 144 9.49 1.73 -9.78
C ARG A 144 8.22 2.50 -9.45
N HIS A 145 7.32 1.89 -8.68
CA HIS A 145 6.06 2.53 -8.33
C HIS A 145 6.26 3.63 -7.29
N LEU A 146 7.26 3.50 -6.42
CA LEU A 146 7.67 4.54 -5.48
C LEU A 146 8.11 5.80 -6.22
N ASP A 147 8.87 5.68 -7.31
CA ASP A 147 9.26 6.80 -8.16
C ASP A 147 8.05 7.51 -8.77
N ILE A 148 7.02 6.78 -9.20
CA ILE A 148 5.78 7.37 -9.70
C ILE A 148 5.02 8.07 -8.57
N VAL A 149 4.93 7.46 -7.38
CA VAL A 149 4.24 8.04 -6.21
C VAL A 149 4.88 9.36 -5.76
N ARG A 150 6.21 9.49 -5.86
CA ARG A 150 6.95 10.74 -5.60
C ARG A 150 6.51 11.92 -6.46
N GLU A 151 5.89 11.68 -7.62
CA GLU A 151 5.37 12.74 -8.47
C GLU A 151 4.07 13.35 -7.93
N TYR A 152 3.36 12.64 -7.05
CA TYR A 152 2.03 13.00 -6.56
C TYR A 152 1.99 13.34 -5.07
N TYR A 153 2.87 12.75 -4.27
CA TYR A 153 2.82 12.81 -2.81
C TYR A 153 4.19 13.17 -2.22
N GLU A 154 4.21 13.62 -0.98
CA GLU A 154 5.38 14.06 -0.23
C GLU A 154 5.98 12.95 0.64
N GLY A 155 5.27 11.82 0.78
CA GLY A 155 5.78 10.62 1.45
C GLY A 155 4.83 9.44 1.40
N VAL A 156 5.36 8.27 1.76
CA VAL A 156 4.67 6.99 1.81
C VAL A 156 4.75 6.43 3.22
N LEU A 157 3.64 6.01 3.80
CA LEU A 157 3.56 5.61 5.21
C LEU A 157 4.05 4.18 5.50
N ASN A 158 4.23 3.33 4.49
CA ASN A 158 4.46 1.88 4.66
C ASN A 158 5.27 1.27 3.52
N VAL A 159 6.41 1.86 3.20
CA VAL A 159 7.32 1.31 2.17
C VAL A 159 7.81 -0.07 2.61
N ASN A 160 8.21 -0.17 3.87
CA ASN A 160 8.71 -1.37 4.51
C ASN A 160 7.73 -1.87 5.58
N SER A 161 7.77 -3.18 5.84
CA SER A 161 6.95 -3.85 6.85
C SER A 161 7.81 -4.58 7.88
N GLY A 162 7.24 -4.82 9.06
CA GLY A 162 7.84 -5.67 10.09
C GLY A 162 8.49 -4.92 11.26
N THR A 163 8.56 -3.59 11.19
CA THR A 163 8.92 -2.72 12.33
C THR A 163 8.22 -1.37 12.18
N PRO A 164 7.88 -0.65 13.27
CA PRO A 164 7.41 0.72 13.19
C PRO A 164 8.54 1.75 13.28
N VAL A 165 9.79 1.33 13.51
CA VAL A 165 10.92 2.22 13.80
C VAL A 165 11.47 2.87 12.54
N ASN A 166 11.68 4.19 12.56
CA ASN A 166 12.15 4.97 11.43
C ASN A 166 13.29 5.90 11.85
N ASP A 167 14.46 5.73 11.24
CA ASP A 167 15.68 6.47 11.58
C ASP A 167 15.57 7.99 11.36
N ILE A 168 16.51 8.72 11.97
CA ILE A 168 16.75 10.14 11.71
C ILE A 168 18.10 10.29 10.99
N PRO A 169 18.22 11.05 9.87
CA PRO A 169 17.16 11.86 9.25
C PRO A 169 16.04 10.99 8.67
N PHE A 170 14.80 11.46 8.86
CA PHE A 170 13.61 10.75 8.41
C PHE A 170 13.50 10.85 6.89
N ASP A 171 13.38 9.73 6.20
CA ASP A 171 13.08 9.71 4.77
C ASP A 171 11.59 9.38 4.57
N PRO A 172 10.77 10.34 4.11
CA PRO A 172 9.35 10.10 3.86
C PRO A 172 9.07 9.02 2.82
N PHE A 173 10.06 8.60 2.04
CA PHE A 173 9.94 7.54 1.03
C PHE A 173 10.72 6.27 1.37
N ASP A 174 11.23 6.13 2.59
CA ASP A 174 11.84 4.89 3.10
C ASP A 174 11.34 4.59 4.52
N THR A 175 10.01 4.48 4.65
CA THR A 175 9.37 4.33 5.95
C THR A 175 9.06 2.89 6.32
N ASN A 176 9.15 2.59 7.61
CA ASN A 176 8.70 1.34 8.21
C ASN A 176 7.36 1.55 8.93
N ARG A 177 6.40 0.66 8.70
CA ARG A 177 5.13 0.60 9.46
C ARG A 177 4.90 -0.77 10.08
N ALA A 178 4.39 -0.77 11.31
CA ALA A 178 3.82 -1.95 11.93
C ALA A 178 2.37 -1.73 12.38
N TYR A 179 1.64 -2.81 12.64
CA TYR A 179 0.33 -2.74 13.24
C TYR A 179 0.42 -2.62 14.76
N PHE A 180 -0.57 -2.01 15.39
CA PHE A 180 -0.65 -1.96 16.86
C PHE A 180 -1.76 -2.83 17.46
N ALA A 181 -2.60 -3.47 16.64
CA ALA A 181 -3.78 -4.20 17.12
C ALA A 181 -4.02 -5.52 16.38
N GLU A 182 -3.98 -5.49 15.06
CA GLU A 182 -4.12 -6.69 14.25
C GLU A 182 -2.78 -7.41 14.08
N HIS A 183 -2.80 -8.74 14.13
CA HIS A 183 -1.64 -9.60 13.86
C HIS A 183 -0.40 -9.35 14.75
N VAL A 184 -0.59 -8.70 15.90
CA VAL A 184 0.50 -8.30 16.80
C VAL A 184 0.10 -8.49 18.27
N ASP A 185 1.06 -8.90 19.09
CA ASP A 185 0.87 -9.01 20.53
C ASP A 185 1.09 -7.67 21.24
N ARG A 186 0.35 -7.43 22.32
CA ARG A 186 0.44 -6.20 23.12
C ARG A 186 1.86 -5.91 23.63
N ASP A 187 2.55 -6.95 24.09
CA ASP A 187 3.91 -6.85 24.61
C ASP A 187 4.89 -6.42 23.51
N GLN A 188 4.67 -6.86 22.27
CA GLN A 188 5.49 -6.43 21.12
C GLN A 188 5.26 -4.95 20.83
N VAL A 189 4.00 -4.48 20.81
CA VAL A 189 3.69 -3.06 20.58
C VAL A 189 4.32 -2.17 21.66
N TYR A 190 4.25 -2.57 22.93
CA TYR A 190 4.90 -1.82 24.01
C TYR A 190 6.44 -1.82 23.88
N ALA A 191 7.03 -2.95 23.47
CA ALA A 191 8.46 -3.05 23.20
C ALA A 191 8.89 -2.14 22.03
N ASP A 192 8.12 -2.11 20.95
CA ASP A 192 8.35 -1.24 19.80
C ASP A 192 8.28 0.25 20.20
N LEU A 193 7.27 0.64 20.97
CA LEU A 193 7.15 2.00 21.51
C LEU A 193 8.33 2.34 22.44
N THR A 194 8.75 1.40 23.30
CA THR A 194 9.92 1.59 24.16
C THR A 194 11.16 1.85 23.33
N GLN A 195 11.37 1.09 22.26
CA GLN A 195 12.48 1.29 21.33
C GLN A 195 12.44 2.68 20.68
N ILE A 196 11.27 3.09 20.17
CA ILE A 196 11.07 4.43 19.59
C ILE A 196 11.46 5.54 20.57
N ALA A 197 11.05 5.41 21.84
CA ALA A 197 11.37 6.38 22.89
C ALA A 197 12.86 6.37 23.29
N GLU A 198 13.46 5.18 23.43
CA GLU A 198 14.87 5.04 23.83
C GLU A 198 15.84 5.53 22.75
N GLU A 199 15.52 5.27 21.49
CA GLU A 199 16.33 5.68 20.34
C GLU A 199 16.03 7.13 19.90
N ASN A 200 14.91 7.71 20.37
CA ASN A 200 14.45 9.05 20.02
C ASN A 200 14.32 9.22 18.50
N VAL A 201 13.55 8.32 17.90
CA VAL A 201 13.32 8.17 16.45
C VAL A 201 11.82 8.26 16.12
N TYR A 202 11.44 8.19 14.84
CA TYR A 202 10.02 8.18 14.47
C TYR A 202 9.41 6.78 14.55
N GLY A 203 8.12 6.74 14.87
CA GLY A 203 7.30 5.52 14.89
C GLY A 203 6.08 5.66 13.99
N VAL A 204 5.85 4.71 13.07
CA VAL A 204 4.60 4.67 12.27
C VAL A 204 3.80 3.41 12.60
N LEU A 205 2.62 3.63 13.20
CA LEU A 205 1.68 2.57 13.56
C LEU A 205 0.42 2.64 12.70
N GLY A 206 -0.08 1.48 12.27
CA GLY A 206 -1.31 1.37 11.50
C GLY A 206 -2.31 0.39 12.10
N ALA A 207 -3.55 0.45 11.62
CA ALA A 207 -4.61 -0.51 11.89
C ALA A 207 -5.71 -0.38 10.85
N HIS A 208 -6.48 -1.44 10.63
CA HIS A 208 -7.71 -1.36 9.87
C HIS A 208 -8.90 -1.23 10.80
N THR A 209 -9.57 -0.08 10.78
CA THR A 209 -10.69 0.24 11.69
C THR A 209 -11.90 -0.71 11.57
N HIS A 210 -11.98 -1.52 10.51
CA HIS A 210 -13.02 -2.54 10.34
C HIS A 210 -12.71 -3.88 11.01
N ARG A 211 -11.52 -4.04 11.62
CA ARG A 211 -11.10 -5.25 12.33
C ARG A 211 -11.63 -5.24 13.77
N GLU A 212 -12.03 -6.40 14.27
CA GLU A 212 -12.62 -6.54 15.61
C GLU A 212 -11.62 -6.22 16.73
N GLU A 213 -10.33 -6.42 16.47
CA GLU A 213 -9.22 -6.13 17.38
C GLU A 213 -8.98 -4.62 17.56
N VAL A 214 -9.44 -3.80 16.61
CA VAL A 214 -9.22 -2.35 16.59
C VAL A 214 -10.37 -1.66 17.32
N THR A 215 -10.28 -1.65 18.65
CA THR A 215 -11.28 -1.04 19.52
C THR A 215 -10.85 0.34 20.02
N GLN A 216 -11.80 1.13 20.51
CA GLN A 216 -11.50 2.41 21.18
C GLN A 216 -10.56 2.21 22.36
N ASP A 217 -10.76 1.15 23.17
CA ASP A 217 -9.90 0.82 24.30
C ASP A 217 -8.48 0.49 23.84
N ARG A 218 -8.31 -0.20 22.71
CA ARG A 218 -6.97 -0.54 22.17
C ARG A 218 -6.24 0.69 21.64
N ILE A 219 -6.95 1.62 21.01
CA ILE A 219 -6.39 2.92 20.59
C ILE A 219 -5.99 3.72 21.83
N ALA A 220 -6.87 3.82 22.84
CA ALA A 220 -6.61 4.56 24.07
C ALA A 220 -5.40 4.00 24.84
N GLU A 221 -5.32 2.68 25.02
CA GLU A 221 -4.18 2.00 25.66
C GLU A 221 -2.86 2.31 24.95
N THR A 222 -2.84 2.30 23.62
CA THR A 222 -1.63 2.59 22.84
C THR A 222 -1.20 4.06 23.02
N LEU A 223 -2.14 5.00 23.02
CA LEU A 223 -1.86 6.43 23.26
C LEU A 223 -1.42 6.69 24.71
N GLU A 224 -1.97 5.97 25.68
CA GLU A 224 -1.52 6.02 27.08
C GLU A 224 -0.05 5.61 27.20
N TRP A 225 0.36 4.51 26.54
CA TRP A 225 1.76 4.10 26.49
C TRP A 225 2.67 5.13 25.81
N CYS A 226 2.23 5.74 24.71
CA CYS A 226 2.98 6.84 24.09
C CYS A 226 3.23 7.97 25.10
N ASN A 227 2.20 8.39 25.83
CA ASN A 227 2.33 9.44 26.85
C ASN A 227 3.23 9.02 28.03
N GLU A 228 3.12 7.77 28.50
CA GLU A 228 3.99 7.23 29.56
C GLU A 228 5.47 7.21 29.15
N LEU A 229 5.76 6.92 27.88
CA LEU A 229 7.09 6.85 27.30
C LEU A 229 7.61 8.20 26.78
N GLY A 230 6.79 9.27 26.85
CA GLY A 230 7.16 10.60 26.37
C GLY A 230 7.16 10.73 24.84
N ILE A 231 6.44 9.87 24.13
CA ILE A 231 6.24 9.89 22.69
C ILE A 231 5.06 10.81 22.37
N GLU A 232 5.30 11.78 21.49
CA GLU A 232 4.27 12.65 20.94
C GLU A 232 3.60 11.99 19.74
N ALA A 233 2.27 11.87 19.75
CA ALA A 233 1.51 11.42 18.58
C ALA A 233 1.23 12.62 17.66
N ILE A 234 1.73 12.55 16.42
CA ILE A 234 1.63 13.59 15.39
C ILE A 234 1.09 13.00 14.09
N THR A 235 0.74 13.86 13.14
CA THR A 235 0.44 13.42 11.76
C THR A 235 1.72 13.11 10.99
N PHE A 236 1.62 12.38 9.89
CA PHE A 236 2.76 12.04 9.05
C PHE A 236 3.27 13.29 8.31
N GLU A 237 2.36 14.15 7.84
CA GLU A 237 2.68 15.49 7.31
C GLU A 237 3.51 16.32 8.29
N GLU A 238 3.19 16.28 9.57
CA GLU A 238 3.94 16.98 10.61
C GLU A 238 5.34 16.38 10.79
N ALA A 239 5.48 15.05 10.72
CA ALA A 239 6.79 14.39 10.75
C ALA A 239 7.68 14.80 9.57
N ILE A 240 7.11 14.88 8.36
CA ILE A 240 7.80 15.38 7.15
C ILE A 240 8.27 16.83 7.37
N SER A 241 7.37 17.70 7.84
CA SER A 241 7.63 19.13 8.06
C SER A 241 8.75 19.35 9.09
N ARG A 242 8.68 18.66 10.23
CA ARG A 242 9.71 18.73 11.29
C ARG A 242 11.08 18.27 10.79
N ASN A 243 11.12 17.25 9.94
CA ASN A 243 12.36 16.75 9.35
C ASN A 243 12.97 17.69 8.30
N ALA A 244 12.14 18.45 7.58
CA ALA A 244 12.60 19.47 6.64
C ALA A 244 13.25 20.69 7.31
N GLY A 245 13.16 20.80 8.64
CA GLY A 245 13.75 21.90 9.42
C GLY A 245 12.87 23.15 9.51
N GLU A 246 11.56 23.00 9.34
CA GLU A 246 10.56 24.06 9.58
C GLU A 246 10.06 24.08 11.04
#